data_AF-A0A2S0WJB2-F1
#
_entry.id   AF-A0A2S0WJB2-F1
#
_cell.length_a   1.000
_cell.length_b   1.000
_cell.length_c   1.000
_cell.angle_alpha   90.00
_cell.angle_beta   90.00
_cell.angle_gamma   90.00
#
_symmetry.space_group_name_H-M   'P 1'
#
loop_
_entity.id
_entity.type
_entity.pdbx_description
1 polymer ?
#
loop_
_entity_poly.entity_id
_entity_poly.type
_entity_poly.pdbx_seq_one_letter_code
_entity_poly.pdbx_strand_id
1 'polypeptide(L)'
;MSTGETGDGSEQGVLPIDPGAPRSAGDEELTQPVAPPTKAPGQTQPQQAQPQAAQAQPAQPSRPRPASIREGVLTVEDHLEKILRGIGPLAAYDQPLVESLGLPLHEAFVSPMDLPLFDNSSMDGYAVRSEDVAMAGPDNPVMLPVVGEIQAGSAKPFAISAGTAVKIMTGAPIPRGADAVVPLEDTDRGNARVQIFASAKRGDRIRPRGEDVTKGDTVLGEGTVLGPREIGLLAALGAPRVKARPRPRVVVISTGSELREPGTHLDYDSINDGNSYMLAAAVREAGAICYRVGAVDDNPRTFQRVLSEQLVRADLVVTSGGISKGDHDVVKETLSALGTVEFNEVAMQPGKPQGFGRVFDEQTPIITLPGNAVSAYVSFEVFVLPAIRRMMGRTPYRRPMVHAVLASDIRSRPGVRQYVRGVFEVTHRGAKVTPLAGAGSHLVGTLAKANALIIVGEDQTALNMGDTVRTLVLDRPF
;
A
#
# COMPACT_ATOMS: atom_id res chain seq x y z
N MET A 1 -54.09 -22.61 -18.36
CA MET A 1 -55.27 -21.80 -18.70
C MET A 1 -54.83 -20.36 -18.81
N SER A 2 -55.14 -19.72 -19.94
CA SER A 2 -54.98 -18.29 -20.28
C SER A 2 -53.53 -17.79 -20.42
N THR A 3 -53.05 -17.12 -21.47
CA THR A 3 -53.48 -16.67 -22.82
C THR A 3 -52.16 -16.21 -23.52
N GLY A 4 -51.89 -16.49 -24.81
CA GLY A 4 -52.01 -15.56 -25.97
C GLY A 4 -51.04 -14.36 -25.90
N GLU A 5 -50.22 -13.92 -26.86
CA GLU A 5 -50.07 -13.96 -28.33
C GLU A 5 -48.68 -13.33 -28.64
N THR A 6 -47.74 -13.92 -29.41
CA THR A 6 -47.44 -13.79 -30.86
C THR A 6 -47.22 -12.39 -31.49
N GLY A 7 -46.07 -12.24 -32.14
CA GLY A 7 -45.79 -11.44 -33.36
C GLY A 7 -44.99 -10.16 -33.14
N ASP A 8 -44.10 -9.67 -34.00
CA ASP A 8 -43.49 -10.13 -35.26
C ASP A 8 -42.39 -9.08 -35.62
N GLY A 9 -41.38 -9.51 -36.37
CA GLY A 9 -40.65 -8.77 -37.41
C GLY A 9 -40.20 -7.32 -37.21
N SER A 10 -38.89 -7.09 -37.28
CA SER A 10 -38.31 -6.38 -38.44
C SER A 10 -36.78 -6.33 -38.40
N GLU A 11 -36.24 -6.63 -39.56
CA GLU A 11 -34.85 -6.74 -39.96
C GLU A 11 -34.32 -5.39 -40.49
N GLN A 12 -32.99 -5.30 -40.54
CA GLN A 12 -32.16 -4.52 -41.48
C GLN A 12 -31.93 -3.02 -41.28
N GLY A 13 -30.64 -2.66 -41.32
CA GLY A 13 -30.11 -1.30 -41.37
C GLY A 13 -28.58 -1.26 -41.43
N VAL A 14 -27.98 -1.99 -42.38
CA VAL A 14 -26.58 -1.80 -42.83
C VAL A 14 -26.62 -0.94 -44.10
N LEU A 15 -25.59 -0.07 -44.27
CA LEU A 15 -24.97 0.48 -45.51
C LEU A 15 -24.66 1.99 -45.37
N PRO A 16 -23.75 2.60 -46.19
CA PRO A 16 -22.63 2.05 -46.96
C PRO A 16 -21.32 2.88 -46.85
N ILE A 17 -20.27 2.35 -47.48
CA ILE A 17 -19.01 3.00 -47.86
C ILE A 17 -19.25 3.82 -49.14
N ASP A 18 -18.64 5.00 -49.28
CA ASP A 18 -18.55 5.74 -50.56
C ASP A 18 -17.08 6.09 -50.91
N PRO A 19 -16.59 5.77 -52.12
CA PRO A 19 -15.24 6.09 -52.62
C PRO A 19 -15.20 7.20 -53.71
N GLY A 20 -14.12 7.99 -53.77
CA GLY A 20 -13.71 8.84 -54.93
C GLY A 20 -13.30 10.28 -54.55
N ALA A 21 -12.01 10.65 -54.50
CA ALA A 21 -11.09 11.09 -55.58
C ALA A 21 -11.43 12.51 -56.16
N PRO A 22 -10.43 13.38 -56.47
CA PRO A 22 -9.55 13.14 -57.62
C PRO A 22 -8.06 13.54 -57.47
N ARG A 23 -7.32 13.09 -58.50
CA ARG A 23 -5.91 13.28 -58.82
C ARG A 23 -5.63 14.61 -59.53
N SER A 24 -4.38 15.07 -59.44
CA SER A 24 -3.58 15.73 -60.49
C SER A 24 -2.10 15.42 -60.15
N ALA A 25 -1.33 14.59 -60.89
CA ALA A 25 -0.74 14.84 -62.21
C ALA A 25 -0.10 16.24 -62.28
N GLY A 26 1.19 16.44 -62.53
CA GLY A 26 2.35 15.64 -62.88
C GLY A 26 3.48 16.65 -63.12
N ASP A 27 4.75 16.25 -63.04
CA ASP A 27 5.78 16.58 -64.02
C ASP A 27 7.17 16.22 -63.49
N GLU A 28 7.85 15.41 -64.30
CA GLU A 28 9.26 15.06 -64.22
C GLU A 28 10.12 16.25 -64.66
N GLU A 29 11.23 16.53 -63.97
CA GLU A 29 12.44 17.02 -64.67
C GLU A 29 13.75 16.72 -63.92
N LEU A 30 14.49 15.79 -64.52
CA LEU A 30 15.94 15.64 -64.70
C LEU A 30 16.94 16.58 -63.96
N THR A 31 17.72 15.94 -63.07
CA THR A 31 19.21 15.91 -62.97
C THR A 31 20.08 17.17 -62.81
N GLN A 32 20.93 17.08 -61.76
CA GLN A 32 22.39 17.33 -61.68
C GLN A 32 22.91 18.62 -60.97
N PRO A 33 24.15 18.59 -60.41
CA PRO A 33 24.36 18.68 -58.95
C PRO A 33 24.96 20.01 -58.47
N VAL A 34 24.71 20.37 -57.21
CA VAL A 34 25.35 21.53 -56.56
C VAL A 34 26.38 21.06 -55.54
N ALA A 35 27.62 21.53 -55.72
CA ALA A 35 28.78 21.30 -54.88
C ALA A 35 28.59 21.86 -53.44
N PRO A 36 29.29 21.30 -52.43
CA PRO A 36 29.05 21.65 -51.03
C PRO A 36 29.72 22.99 -50.65
N PRO A 37 29.10 23.82 -49.79
CA PRO A 37 29.77 24.97 -49.24
C PRO A 37 30.73 24.57 -48.11
N THR A 38 31.78 25.36 -48.04
CA THR A 38 33.01 25.31 -47.27
C THR A 38 32.81 25.25 -45.74
N LYS A 39 33.66 24.48 -45.05
CA LYS A 39 33.76 24.41 -43.59
C LYS A 39 34.22 25.74 -42.98
N ALA A 40 33.57 26.15 -41.89
CA ALA A 40 34.16 26.96 -40.82
C ALA A 40 33.99 26.24 -39.47
N PRO A 41 34.95 26.34 -38.54
CA PRO A 41 35.16 25.35 -37.48
C PRO A 41 34.46 25.72 -36.16
N GLY A 42 34.00 24.71 -35.43
CA GLY A 42 33.70 24.84 -34.00
C GLY A 42 32.35 24.30 -33.57
N GLN A 43 32.16 22.98 -33.66
CA GLN A 43 31.18 22.28 -32.82
C GLN A 43 31.77 20.95 -32.37
N THR A 44 31.96 20.86 -31.05
CA THR A 44 32.45 19.73 -30.28
C THR A 44 31.50 18.54 -30.46
N GLN A 45 32.01 17.40 -30.90
CA GLN A 45 31.24 16.15 -30.97
C GLN A 45 30.81 15.71 -29.55
N PRO A 46 29.57 15.21 -29.36
CA PRO A 46 29.20 14.53 -28.13
C PRO A 46 29.98 13.21 -28.04
N GLN A 47 30.80 13.06 -27.00
CA GLN A 47 31.44 11.79 -26.67
C GLN A 47 30.36 10.74 -26.37
N GLN A 48 30.43 9.61 -27.09
CA GLN A 48 29.67 8.42 -26.78
C GLN A 48 30.04 7.94 -25.38
N ALA A 49 29.08 8.00 -24.45
CA ALA A 49 29.23 7.47 -23.11
C ALA A 49 29.30 5.93 -23.18
N GLN A 50 30.46 5.38 -22.85
CA GLN A 50 30.62 3.95 -22.57
C GLN A 50 29.78 3.57 -21.34
N PRO A 51 29.19 2.37 -21.26
CA PRO A 51 28.45 1.94 -20.09
C PRO A 51 29.41 1.83 -18.90
N GLN A 52 29.20 2.65 -17.86
CA GLN A 52 29.92 2.50 -16.60
C GLN A 52 29.54 1.16 -15.98
N ALA A 53 30.54 0.31 -15.77
CA ALA A 53 30.41 -0.93 -15.03
C ALA A 53 29.76 -0.66 -13.67
N ALA A 54 28.65 -1.36 -13.39
CA ALA A 54 27.96 -1.30 -12.12
C ALA A 54 28.95 -1.61 -10.99
N GLN A 55 29.24 -0.62 -10.15
CA GLN A 55 30.10 -0.79 -8.98
C GLN A 55 29.45 -1.81 -8.04
N ALA A 56 30.19 -2.90 -7.75
CA ALA A 56 29.77 -3.91 -6.80
C ALA A 56 29.58 -3.26 -5.42
N GLN A 57 28.37 -3.42 -4.86
CA GLN A 57 28.06 -2.94 -3.51
C GLN A 57 28.99 -3.61 -2.49
N PRO A 58 29.45 -2.90 -1.44
CA PRO A 58 30.33 -3.48 -0.43
C PRO A 58 29.68 -4.69 0.24
N ALA A 59 30.45 -5.77 0.41
CA ALA A 59 30.01 -6.94 1.18
C ALA A 59 29.66 -6.51 2.61
N GLN A 60 28.39 -6.67 3.01
CA GLN A 60 27.96 -6.43 4.38
C GLN A 60 28.71 -7.37 5.34
N PRO A 61 28.97 -6.94 6.59
CA PRO A 61 29.56 -7.81 7.59
C PRO A 61 28.73 -9.08 7.73
N SER A 62 29.37 -10.23 7.56
CA SER A 62 28.73 -11.54 7.68
C SER A 62 28.10 -11.70 9.06
N ARG A 63 26.78 -11.88 9.14
CA ARG A 63 26.13 -12.25 10.40
C ARG A 63 26.71 -13.57 10.90
N PRO A 64 26.91 -13.73 12.22
CA PRO A 64 27.34 -15.01 12.76
C PRO A 64 26.29 -16.07 12.43
N ARG A 65 26.72 -17.09 11.67
CA ARG A 65 25.88 -18.24 11.32
C ARG A 65 25.68 -19.12 12.56
N PRO A 66 24.45 -19.49 12.93
CA PRO A 66 24.21 -20.43 14.02
C PRO A 66 24.95 -21.76 13.78
N ALA A 67 25.65 -22.26 14.81
CA ALA A 67 26.53 -23.42 14.70
C ALA A 67 25.77 -24.71 14.37
N SER A 68 24.48 -24.79 14.73
CA SER A 68 23.64 -25.96 14.46
C SER A 68 23.21 -26.12 12.99
N ILE A 69 23.40 -25.10 12.15
CA ILE A 69 22.96 -25.15 10.75
C ILE A 69 24.05 -25.79 9.86
N ARG A 70 23.72 -26.97 9.31
CA ARG A 70 24.56 -27.73 8.38
C ARG A 70 25.03 -26.88 7.19
N GLU A 71 26.22 -27.18 6.67
CA GLU A 71 26.74 -26.56 5.44
C GLU A 71 25.77 -26.79 4.24
N GLY A 72 25.73 -25.83 3.32
CA GLY A 72 24.84 -25.84 2.15
C GLY A 72 23.36 -25.49 2.42
N VAL A 73 22.94 -25.31 3.69
CA VAL A 73 21.60 -24.83 4.06
C VAL A 73 21.65 -23.32 4.29
N LEU A 74 20.69 -22.57 3.75
CA LEU A 74 20.59 -21.12 3.98
C LEU A 74 19.93 -20.83 5.32
N THR A 75 20.34 -19.76 5.99
CA THR A 75 19.55 -19.20 7.10
C THR A 75 18.30 -18.53 6.55
N VAL A 76 17.29 -18.31 7.41
CA VAL A 76 16.11 -17.51 7.05
C VAL A 76 16.55 -16.11 6.59
N GLU A 77 17.48 -15.51 7.31
CA GLU A 77 18.02 -14.19 6.99
C GLU A 77 18.69 -14.15 5.61
N ASP A 78 19.53 -15.13 5.27
CA ASP A 78 20.26 -15.18 4.01
C ASP A 78 19.31 -15.33 2.82
N HIS A 79 18.33 -16.22 2.94
CA HIS A 79 17.34 -16.43 1.87
C HIS A 79 16.48 -15.18 1.66
N LEU A 80 16.02 -14.57 2.75
CA LEU A 80 15.25 -13.33 2.67
C LEU A 80 16.07 -12.17 2.12
N GLU A 81 17.34 -12.04 2.50
CA GLU A 81 18.22 -11.03 1.95
C GLU A 81 18.44 -11.22 0.45
N LYS A 82 18.61 -12.47 0.00
CA LYS A 82 18.67 -12.80 -1.43
C LYS A 82 17.43 -12.30 -2.18
N ILE A 83 16.24 -12.57 -1.66
CA ILE A 83 14.97 -12.11 -2.23
C ILE A 83 14.92 -10.58 -2.29
N LEU A 84 15.20 -9.91 -1.17
CA LEU A 84 15.14 -8.46 -1.09
C LEU A 84 16.17 -7.81 -2.01
N ARG A 85 17.39 -8.33 -2.14
CA ARG A 85 18.37 -7.80 -3.10
C ARG A 85 17.93 -8.01 -4.55
N GLY A 86 17.25 -9.13 -4.83
CA GLY A 86 16.73 -9.44 -6.15
C GLY A 86 15.45 -8.69 -6.52
N ILE A 87 14.81 -7.96 -5.61
CA ILE A 87 13.56 -7.22 -5.86
C ILE A 87 13.76 -5.73 -5.56
N GLY A 88 13.27 -4.85 -6.43
CA GLY A 88 13.32 -3.39 -6.24
C GLY A 88 11.96 -2.81 -5.86
N PRO A 89 11.93 -1.58 -5.30
CA PRO A 89 10.70 -0.82 -5.24
C PRO A 89 10.19 -0.55 -6.66
N LEU A 90 8.87 -0.54 -6.85
CA LEU A 90 8.24 -0.13 -8.09
C LEU A 90 8.48 1.37 -8.34
N ALA A 91 8.41 1.76 -9.61
CA ALA A 91 8.41 3.16 -9.99
C ALA A 91 7.16 3.86 -9.41
N ALA A 92 7.35 5.07 -8.90
CA ALA A 92 6.28 5.89 -8.36
C ALA A 92 5.64 6.74 -9.47
N TYR A 93 4.33 6.98 -9.34
CA TYR A 93 3.55 7.79 -10.27
C TYR A 93 2.55 8.63 -9.48
N ASP A 94 1.99 9.67 -10.11
CA ASP A 94 0.88 10.41 -9.52
C ASP A 94 -0.35 9.52 -9.44
N GLN A 95 -0.83 9.27 -8.23
CA GLN A 95 -2.05 8.50 -7.94
C GLN A 95 -3.18 9.44 -7.52
N PRO A 96 -4.44 9.17 -7.89
CA PRO A 96 -5.57 9.88 -7.31
C PRO A 96 -5.54 9.77 -5.78
N LEU A 97 -5.85 10.86 -5.08
CA LEU A 97 -5.71 10.90 -3.62
C LEU A 97 -6.46 9.75 -2.92
N VAL A 98 -7.71 9.50 -3.27
CA VAL A 98 -8.52 8.44 -2.64
C VAL A 98 -7.94 7.04 -2.90
N GLU A 99 -7.42 6.79 -4.10
CA GLU A 99 -6.81 5.51 -4.49
C GLU A 99 -5.46 5.25 -3.80
N SER A 100 -4.87 6.28 -3.20
CA SER A 100 -3.57 6.21 -2.52
C SER A 100 -3.64 5.69 -1.07
N LEU A 101 -4.84 5.40 -0.56
CA LEU A 101 -5.03 4.82 0.79
C LEU A 101 -4.19 3.54 1.00
N GLY A 102 -3.36 3.52 2.02
CA GLY A 102 -2.46 2.41 2.36
C GLY A 102 -1.16 2.37 1.55
N LEU A 103 -0.94 3.33 0.65
CA LEU A 103 0.34 3.49 -0.07
C LEU A 103 1.27 4.44 0.69
N PRO A 104 2.58 4.17 0.72
CA PRO A 104 3.55 5.12 1.22
C PRO A 104 3.77 6.26 0.21
N LEU A 105 3.90 7.49 0.72
CA LEU A 105 4.37 8.62 -0.08
C LEU A 105 5.77 8.36 -0.64
N HIS A 106 5.98 8.69 -1.90
CA HIS A 106 7.32 8.61 -2.49
C HIS A 106 8.21 9.79 -2.11
N GLU A 107 7.65 10.96 -1.91
CA GLU A 107 8.40 12.15 -1.51
C GLU A 107 7.63 12.89 -0.42
N ALA A 108 8.35 13.68 0.37
CA ALA A 108 7.74 14.50 1.38
C ALA A 108 6.71 15.47 0.76
N PHE A 109 5.55 15.61 1.39
CA PHE A 109 4.54 16.55 0.93
C PHE A 109 4.75 17.90 1.61
N VAL A 110 5.09 18.90 0.81
CA VAL A 110 5.26 20.30 1.25
C VAL A 110 3.97 21.05 1.01
N SER A 111 3.47 21.73 2.03
CA SER A 111 2.20 22.44 1.96
C SER A 111 2.24 23.59 0.94
N PRO A 112 1.33 23.63 -0.06
CA PRO A 112 1.28 24.71 -1.03
C PRO A 112 0.58 25.97 -0.49
N MET A 113 -0.07 25.88 0.67
CA MET A 113 -0.99 26.88 1.22
C MET A 113 -1.04 26.85 2.75
N ASP A 114 -1.68 27.84 3.34
CA ASP A 114 -1.92 27.88 4.79
C ASP A 114 -3.23 27.15 5.15
N LEU A 115 -3.28 26.52 6.32
CA LEU A 115 -4.51 26.07 6.95
C LEU A 115 -4.65 26.69 8.35
N PRO A 116 -5.77 27.38 8.64
CA PRO A 116 -6.78 27.81 7.67
C PRO A 116 -6.22 28.82 6.65
N LEU A 117 -6.88 28.95 5.50
CA LEU A 117 -6.48 29.84 4.40
C LEU A 117 -6.55 31.34 4.71
N PHE A 118 -7.37 31.70 5.70
CA PHE A 118 -7.68 33.05 6.11
C PHE A 118 -8.13 33.04 7.57
N ASP A 119 -8.03 34.21 8.21
CA ASP A 119 -8.58 34.42 9.54
C ASP A 119 -10.09 34.15 9.50
N ASN A 120 -10.54 33.20 10.32
CA ASN A 120 -11.95 32.79 10.34
C ASN A 120 -12.51 32.70 11.75
N SER A 121 -13.83 32.76 11.86
CA SER A 121 -14.50 32.67 13.16
C SER A 121 -14.43 31.25 13.73
N SER A 122 -14.04 31.12 15.00
CA SER A 122 -14.06 29.84 15.71
C SER A 122 -15.45 29.46 16.24
N MET A 123 -16.41 30.37 16.20
CA MET A 123 -17.77 30.22 16.74
C MET A 123 -18.82 30.99 15.90
N ASP A 124 -20.10 30.66 16.10
CA ASP A 124 -21.19 31.49 15.60
C ASP A 124 -21.37 32.71 16.52
N GLY A 125 -21.59 33.89 15.94
CA GLY A 125 -21.63 35.11 16.74
C GLY A 125 -21.71 36.39 15.91
N TYR A 126 -21.09 37.45 16.44
CA TYR A 126 -20.99 38.76 15.81
C TYR A 126 -19.53 39.18 15.69
N ALA A 127 -19.07 39.40 14.46
CA ALA A 127 -17.79 40.03 14.19
C ALA A 127 -17.89 41.53 14.51
N VAL A 128 -16.99 42.00 15.36
CA VAL A 128 -16.98 43.36 15.90
C VAL A 128 -15.56 43.92 15.92
N ARG A 129 -15.45 45.23 16.17
CA ARG A 129 -14.22 45.83 16.68
C ARG A 129 -14.23 45.69 18.20
N SER A 130 -13.17 45.11 18.75
CA SER A 130 -12.98 44.93 20.19
C SER A 130 -13.12 46.24 20.98
N GLU A 131 -12.67 47.35 20.40
CA GLU A 131 -12.84 48.71 20.96
C GLU A 131 -14.31 49.09 21.17
N ASP A 132 -15.21 48.71 20.25
CA ASP A 132 -16.62 49.10 20.31
C ASP A 132 -17.36 48.35 21.44
N VAL A 133 -16.82 47.22 21.89
CA VAL A 133 -17.43 46.36 22.93
C VAL A 133 -16.59 46.29 24.22
N ALA A 134 -15.54 47.09 24.35
CA ALA A 134 -14.60 47.01 25.47
C ALA A 134 -15.26 47.20 26.84
N MET A 135 -16.35 47.96 26.91
CA MET A 135 -17.12 48.26 28.13
C MET A 135 -18.42 47.45 28.26
N ALA A 136 -18.65 46.47 27.39
CA ALA A 136 -19.84 45.64 27.45
C ALA A 136 -19.82 44.72 28.68
N GLY A 137 -20.96 44.64 29.36
CA GLY A 137 -21.18 43.75 30.50
C GLY A 137 -22.66 43.39 30.66
N PRO A 138 -23.02 42.40 31.51
CA PRO A 138 -24.39 41.94 31.67
C PRO A 138 -25.36 43.05 32.09
N ASP A 139 -24.92 43.94 32.98
CA ASP A 139 -25.69 45.07 33.49
C ASP A 139 -25.53 46.35 32.64
N ASN A 140 -24.63 46.33 31.65
CA ASN A 140 -24.37 47.46 30.75
C ASN A 140 -24.11 46.95 29.31
N PRO A 141 -25.15 46.47 28.62
CA PRO A 141 -25.00 45.94 27.27
C PRO A 141 -24.65 47.03 26.27
N VAL A 142 -23.74 46.73 25.34
CA VAL A 142 -23.48 47.59 24.18
C VAL A 142 -24.42 47.19 23.05
N MET A 143 -25.10 48.16 22.45
CA MET A 143 -26.02 47.92 21.34
C MET A 143 -25.40 48.34 20.01
N LEU A 144 -25.17 47.38 19.11
CA LEU A 144 -24.61 47.63 17.78
C LEU A 144 -25.64 47.33 16.67
N PRO A 145 -25.73 48.16 15.61
CA PRO A 145 -26.45 47.80 14.39
C PRO A 145 -25.75 46.63 13.69
N VAL A 146 -26.55 45.67 13.22
CA VAL A 146 -26.08 44.52 12.46
C VAL A 146 -26.21 44.86 10.97
N VAL A 147 -25.07 45.08 10.32
CA VAL A 147 -25.02 45.62 8.94
C VAL A 147 -24.97 44.52 7.86
N GLY A 148 -24.98 43.26 8.27
CA GLY A 148 -25.00 42.12 7.36
C GLY A 148 -24.81 40.78 8.06
N GLU A 149 -24.78 39.74 7.25
CA GLU A 149 -24.52 38.36 7.67
C GLU A 149 -23.47 37.72 6.74
N ILE A 150 -22.50 37.01 7.32
CA ILE A 150 -21.47 36.25 6.59
C ILE A 150 -21.60 34.78 6.96
N GLN A 151 -21.96 33.97 5.97
CA GLN A 151 -22.00 32.52 6.05
C GLN A 151 -20.69 31.91 5.55
N ALA A 152 -20.36 30.70 6.02
CA ALA A 152 -19.24 29.94 5.49
C ALA A 152 -19.42 29.71 3.98
N GLY A 153 -18.35 29.91 3.21
CA GLY A 153 -18.38 29.80 1.74
C GLY A 153 -18.87 31.07 1.00
N SER A 154 -19.21 32.16 1.71
CA SER A 154 -19.49 33.45 1.07
C SER A 154 -18.20 34.09 0.54
N ALA A 155 -18.10 34.24 -0.78
CA ALA A 155 -16.91 34.79 -1.44
C ALA A 155 -16.88 36.34 -1.48
N LYS A 156 -17.89 37.03 -0.95
CA LYS A 156 -17.98 38.49 -1.05
C LYS A 156 -17.13 39.14 0.04
N PRO A 157 -16.11 39.94 -0.31
CA PRO A 157 -15.38 40.74 0.65
C PRO A 157 -16.38 41.63 1.40
N PHE A 158 -16.37 41.53 2.73
CA PHE A 158 -17.23 42.32 3.60
C PHE A 158 -16.36 43.17 4.52
N ALA A 159 -16.75 44.41 4.74
CA ALA A 159 -16.07 45.34 5.64
C ALA A 159 -17.09 45.95 6.60
N ILE A 160 -16.67 46.19 7.83
CA ILE A 160 -17.47 46.86 8.85
C ILE A 160 -16.85 48.19 9.25
N SER A 161 -17.71 49.13 9.63
CA SER A 161 -17.29 50.43 10.18
C SER A 161 -17.31 50.41 11.70
N ALA A 162 -16.67 51.39 12.33
CA ALA A 162 -16.75 51.59 13.77
C ALA A 162 -18.21 51.69 14.24
N GLY A 163 -18.50 51.09 15.39
CA GLY A 163 -19.83 51.04 16.00
C GLY A 163 -20.81 50.15 15.25
N THR A 164 -20.36 49.16 14.48
CA THR A 164 -21.23 48.22 13.75
C THR A 164 -20.81 46.77 13.97
N ALA A 165 -21.75 45.84 13.81
CA ALA A 165 -21.52 44.41 13.94
C ALA A 165 -21.98 43.67 12.68
N VAL A 166 -21.42 42.49 12.43
CA VAL A 166 -21.88 41.57 11.38
C VAL A 166 -22.11 40.20 11.99
N LYS A 167 -23.27 39.62 11.72
CA LYS A 167 -23.56 38.26 12.14
C LYS A 167 -22.67 37.30 11.34
N ILE A 168 -21.93 36.44 12.02
CA ILE A 168 -20.91 35.58 11.41
C ILE A 168 -21.09 34.14 11.88
N MET A 169 -20.94 33.20 10.96
CA MET A 169 -20.98 31.77 11.26
C MET A 169 -19.56 31.21 11.43
N THR A 170 -19.45 30.08 12.12
CA THR A 170 -18.21 29.34 12.32
C THR A 170 -17.54 29.00 10.98
N GLY A 171 -16.24 29.25 10.87
CA GLY A 171 -15.45 29.04 9.65
C GLY A 171 -15.60 30.12 8.58
N ALA A 172 -16.49 31.11 8.77
CA ALA A 172 -16.59 32.24 7.85
C ALA A 172 -15.38 33.19 8.00
N PRO A 173 -14.93 33.83 6.89
CA PRO A 173 -13.84 34.80 6.94
C PRO A 173 -14.17 36.00 7.83
N ILE A 174 -13.20 36.46 8.62
CA ILE A 174 -13.36 37.69 9.42
C ILE A 174 -13.46 38.90 8.48
N PRO A 175 -14.51 39.73 8.57
CA PRO A 175 -14.68 40.90 7.72
C PRO A 175 -13.60 41.95 8.01
N ARG A 176 -13.22 42.72 6.98
CA ARG A 176 -12.26 43.82 7.15
C ARG A 176 -12.81 44.82 8.17
N GLY A 177 -11.95 45.23 9.10
CA GLY A 177 -12.32 46.14 10.17
C GLY A 177 -12.82 45.45 11.43
N ALA A 178 -13.18 44.15 11.40
CA ALA A 178 -13.39 43.38 12.63
C ALA A 178 -12.06 42.81 13.14
N ASP A 179 -11.94 42.66 14.46
CA ASP A 179 -10.77 42.07 15.09
C ASP A 179 -11.11 41.15 16.28
N ALA A 180 -12.40 40.90 16.53
CA ALA A 180 -12.90 39.95 17.52
C ALA A 180 -14.27 39.39 17.10
N VAL A 181 -14.63 38.22 17.65
CA VAL A 181 -15.98 37.66 17.54
C VAL A 181 -16.59 37.49 18.94
N VAL A 182 -17.78 38.04 19.14
CA VAL A 182 -18.60 37.80 20.34
C VAL A 182 -19.56 36.64 20.06
N PRO A 183 -19.56 35.56 20.86
CA PRO A 183 -20.39 34.40 20.60
C PRO A 183 -21.87 34.69 20.83
N LEU A 184 -22.76 33.94 20.18
CA LEU A 184 -24.22 34.16 20.28
C LEU A 184 -24.74 34.11 21.72
N GLU A 185 -24.12 33.31 22.58
CA GLU A 185 -24.45 33.15 24.00
C GLU A 185 -24.26 34.44 24.81
N ASP A 186 -23.35 35.30 24.39
CA ASP A 186 -23.05 36.59 25.03
C ASP A 186 -23.85 37.74 24.40
N THR A 187 -24.96 37.43 23.72
CA THR A 187 -25.81 38.40 23.03
C THR A 187 -27.31 38.10 23.14
N ASP A 188 -28.15 39.07 22.76
CA ASP A 188 -29.61 38.87 22.60
C ASP A 188 -30.00 38.21 21.25
N ARG A 189 -29.01 37.88 20.40
CA ARG A 189 -29.18 37.28 19.08
C ARG A 189 -29.99 38.14 18.08
N GLY A 190 -30.02 39.45 18.25
CA GLY A 190 -30.79 40.35 17.38
C GLY A 190 -30.27 40.47 15.94
N ASN A 191 -31.18 40.57 14.97
CA ASN A 191 -30.83 40.53 13.53
C ASN A 191 -30.54 41.89 12.88
N ALA A 192 -31.22 42.97 13.31
CA ALA A 192 -31.00 44.33 12.80
C ALA A 192 -30.13 45.17 13.74
N ARG A 193 -30.23 44.88 15.04
CA ARG A 193 -29.40 45.41 16.12
C ARG A 193 -29.19 44.27 17.11
N VAL A 194 -28.02 44.22 17.73
CA VAL A 194 -27.65 43.20 18.72
C VAL A 194 -27.23 43.89 20.01
N GLN A 195 -27.69 43.36 21.14
CA GLN A 195 -27.15 43.68 22.46
C GLN A 195 -26.02 42.71 22.80
N ILE A 196 -24.88 43.24 23.17
CA ILE A 196 -23.67 42.50 23.55
C ILE A 196 -23.49 42.61 25.06
N PHE A 197 -23.46 41.47 25.74
CA PHE A 197 -23.42 41.34 27.19
C PHE A 197 -22.02 41.06 27.75
N ALA A 198 -21.03 40.81 26.88
CA ALA A 198 -19.65 40.57 27.29
C ALA A 198 -18.65 41.33 26.39
N SER A 199 -17.58 41.84 27.00
CA SER A 199 -16.47 42.43 26.25
C SER A 199 -15.67 41.36 25.52
N ALA A 200 -15.06 41.75 24.40
CA ALA A 200 -14.13 40.92 23.63
C ALA A 200 -12.82 41.65 23.39
N LYS A 201 -11.72 40.93 23.44
CA LYS A 201 -10.37 41.43 23.14
C LYS A 201 -10.03 41.13 21.68
N ARG A 202 -9.08 41.91 21.14
CA ARG A 202 -8.51 41.63 19.82
C ARG A 202 -8.00 40.19 19.73
N GLY A 203 -8.39 39.48 18.68
CA GLY A 203 -8.05 38.08 18.40
C GLY A 203 -9.01 37.07 19.02
N ASP A 204 -9.95 37.50 19.88
CA ASP A 204 -10.88 36.59 20.53
C ASP A 204 -11.75 35.86 19.51
N ARG A 205 -11.75 34.52 19.60
CA ARG A 205 -12.57 33.61 18.79
C ARG A 205 -12.29 33.74 17.29
N ILE A 206 -11.08 34.17 16.94
CA ILE A 206 -10.55 34.16 15.57
C ILE A 206 -9.49 33.06 15.50
N ARG A 207 -9.59 32.18 14.50
CA ARG A 207 -8.53 31.26 14.10
C ARG A 207 -7.66 31.95 13.05
N PRO A 208 -6.41 32.32 13.36
CA PRO A 208 -5.54 33.00 12.41
C PRO A 208 -5.23 32.12 11.20
N ARG A 209 -5.01 32.74 10.05
CA ARG A 209 -4.45 32.09 8.88
C ARG A 209 -3.16 31.35 9.24
N GLY A 210 -3.05 30.09 8.80
CA GLY A 210 -1.86 29.27 9.00
C GLY A 210 -1.60 28.80 10.42
N GLU A 211 -2.58 28.91 11.32
CA GLU A 211 -2.48 28.43 12.71
C GLU A 211 -2.18 26.92 12.80
N ASP A 212 -2.68 26.11 11.86
CA ASP A 212 -2.48 24.65 11.84
C ASP A 212 -1.31 24.25 10.92
N VAL A 213 -1.31 24.76 9.68
CA VAL A 213 -0.25 24.50 8.69
C VAL A 213 0.14 25.81 8.02
N THR A 214 1.45 26.08 7.94
CA THR A 214 1.98 27.18 7.15
C THR A 214 2.42 26.70 5.77
N LYS A 215 2.23 27.54 4.76
CA LYS A 215 2.76 27.31 3.42
C LYS A 215 4.27 27.10 3.48
N GLY A 216 4.75 26.00 2.88
CA GLY A 216 6.15 25.61 2.89
C GLY A 216 6.50 24.59 3.98
N ASP A 217 5.60 24.28 4.90
CA ASP A 217 5.82 23.23 5.90
C ASP A 217 5.84 21.85 5.23
N THR A 218 6.76 20.98 5.69
CA THR A 218 6.69 19.55 5.36
C THR A 218 5.67 18.89 6.28
N VAL A 219 4.47 18.62 5.76
CA VAL A 219 3.36 18.08 6.58
C VAL A 219 3.36 16.57 6.66
N LEU A 220 3.92 15.89 5.66
CA LEU A 220 4.11 14.43 5.65
C LEU A 220 5.48 14.11 5.06
N GLY A 221 6.23 13.21 5.72
CA GLY A 221 7.53 12.76 5.23
C GLY A 221 7.44 11.73 4.11
N GLU A 222 8.55 11.54 3.39
CA GLU A 222 8.71 10.39 2.49
C GLU A 222 8.53 9.08 3.27
N GLY A 223 7.83 8.11 2.67
CA GLY A 223 7.57 6.81 3.26
C GLY A 223 6.37 6.77 4.22
N THR A 224 5.76 7.92 4.57
CA THR A 224 4.52 7.92 5.36
C THR A 224 3.43 7.16 4.64
N VAL A 225 2.92 6.10 5.28
CA VAL A 225 1.80 5.31 4.78
C VAL A 225 0.51 6.12 4.96
N LEU A 226 -0.17 6.39 3.84
CA LEU A 226 -1.35 7.23 3.83
C LEU A 226 -2.54 6.48 4.45
N GLY A 227 -2.95 6.90 5.65
CA GLY A 227 -4.21 6.49 6.28
C GLY A 227 -5.30 7.54 6.08
N PRO A 228 -6.48 7.34 6.69
CA PRO A 228 -7.60 8.27 6.54
C PRO A 228 -7.28 9.72 6.95
N ARG A 229 -6.43 9.89 7.96
CA ARG A 229 -6.04 11.21 8.49
C ARG A 229 -5.11 11.93 7.53
N GLU A 230 -4.12 11.22 7.02
CA GLU A 230 -3.14 11.74 6.08
C GLU A 230 -3.82 12.12 4.75
N ILE A 231 -4.76 11.28 4.28
CA ILE A 231 -5.63 11.59 3.14
C ILE A 231 -6.47 12.85 3.40
N GLY A 232 -7.08 12.97 4.59
CA GLY A 232 -7.85 14.16 4.96
C GLY A 232 -7.02 15.44 4.95
N LEU A 233 -5.80 15.40 5.49
CA LEU A 233 -4.87 16.53 5.49
C LEU A 233 -4.49 16.94 4.06
N LEU A 234 -4.11 15.98 3.21
CA LEU A 234 -3.77 16.23 1.81
C LEU A 234 -4.95 16.83 1.03
N ALA A 235 -6.17 16.34 1.29
CA ALA A 235 -7.38 16.90 0.69
C ALA A 235 -7.64 18.33 1.16
N ALA A 236 -7.49 18.62 2.45
CA ALA A 236 -7.62 19.97 3.00
C ALA A 236 -6.60 20.94 2.40
N LEU A 237 -5.40 20.45 2.08
CA LEU A 237 -4.34 21.17 1.36
C LEU A 237 -4.53 21.23 -0.16
N GLY A 238 -5.68 20.77 -0.66
CA GLY A 238 -6.04 20.88 -2.06
C GLY A 238 -5.28 19.94 -3.00
N ALA A 239 -4.69 18.85 -2.49
CA ALA A 239 -3.98 17.87 -3.32
C ALA A 239 -4.96 16.87 -3.97
N PRO A 240 -5.18 16.92 -5.31
CA PRO A 240 -6.04 15.92 -5.96
C PRO A 240 -5.32 14.58 -6.17
N ARG A 241 -3.98 14.61 -6.15
CA ARG A 241 -3.10 13.49 -6.44
C ARG A 241 -1.86 13.57 -5.57
N VAL A 242 -1.24 12.41 -5.36
CA VAL A 242 0.06 12.29 -4.68
C VAL A 242 0.95 11.30 -5.39
N LYS A 243 2.25 11.54 -5.33
CA LYS A 243 3.25 10.63 -5.89
C LYS A 243 3.46 9.46 -4.93
N ALA A 244 3.01 8.28 -5.35
CA ALA A 244 3.11 7.06 -4.56
C ALA A 244 3.48 5.88 -5.47
N ARG A 245 4.03 4.83 -4.85
CA ARG A 245 4.29 3.56 -5.56
C ARG A 245 2.99 2.78 -5.67
N PRO A 246 2.69 2.19 -6.84
CA PRO A 246 1.46 1.45 -7.03
C PRO A 246 1.47 0.16 -6.21
N ARG A 247 0.28 -0.43 -6.07
CA ARG A 247 0.12 -1.78 -5.52
C ARG A 247 0.74 -2.79 -6.49
N PRO A 248 1.68 -3.65 -6.05
CA PRO A 248 2.26 -4.65 -6.93
C PRO A 248 1.19 -5.65 -7.35
N ARG A 249 1.26 -6.08 -8.61
CA ARG A 249 0.44 -7.14 -9.17
C ARG A 249 1.13 -8.47 -8.93
N VAL A 250 0.51 -9.32 -8.12
CA VAL A 250 1.06 -10.62 -7.74
C VAL A 250 0.21 -11.71 -8.39
N VAL A 251 0.86 -12.56 -9.19
CA VAL A 251 0.23 -13.76 -9.74
C VAL A 251 0.51 -14.92 -8.78
N VAL A 252 -0.55 -15.63 -8.36
CA VAL A 252 -0.44 -16.82 -7.51
C VAL A 252 -0.83 -18.04 -8.33
N ILE A 253 0.07 -19.03 -8.41
CA ILE A 253 -0.13 -20.28 -9.16
C ILE A 253 0.00 -21.47 -8.21
N SER A 254 -1.01 -22.34 -8.18
CA SER A 254 -0.93 -23.65 -7.51
C SER A 254 -0.55 -24.72 -8.52
N THR A 255 0.26 -25.69 -8.13
CA THR A 255 0.57 -26.86 -8.96
C THR A 255 0.29 -28.14 -8.17
N GLY A 256 -0.36 -29.10 -8.83
CA GLY A 256 -0.64 -30.41 -8.26
C GLY A 256 -1.82 -31.06 -8.98
N SER A 257 -1.59 -32.24 -9.55
CA SER A 257 -2.62 -33.03 -10.24
C SER A 257 -3.74 -33.53 -9.31
N GLU A 258 -3.49 -33.55 -8.00
CA GLU A 258 -4.46 -33.86 -6.95
C GLU A 258 -5.43 -32.70 -6.68
N LEU A 259 -5.12 -31.48 -7.14
CA LEU A 259 -5.84 -30.28 -6.72
C LEU A 259 -7.14 -30.08 -7.52
N ARG A 260 -8.21 -29.70 -6.83
CA ARG A 260 -9.51 -29.34 -7.40
C ARG A 260 -10.01 -28.01 -6.85
N GLU A 261 -10.83 -27.30 -7.62
CA GLU A 261 -11.44 -26.05 -7.17
C GLU A 261 -12.50 -26.33 -6.08
N PRO A 262 -12.60 -25.51 -5.02
CA PRO A 262 -13.64 -25.64 -4.01
C PRO A 262 -15.05 -25.69 -4.60
N GLY A 263 -15.84 -26.67 -4.16
CA GLY A 263 -17.22 -26.89 -4.62
C GLY A 263 -17.32 -27.86 -5.81
N THR A 264 -16.20 -28.32 -6.35
CA THR A 264 -16.18 -29.43 -7.31
C THR A 264 -16.16 -30.79 -6.58
N HIS A 265 -16.47 -31.86 -7.32
CA HIS A 265 -16.39 -33.22 -6.77
C HIS A 265 -14.94 -33.60 -6.48
N LEU A 266 -14.71 -34.30 -5.38
CA LEU A 266 -13.42 -34.88 -5.04
C LEU A 266 -13.46 -36.39 -5.26
N ASP A 267 -12.62 -36.86 -6.17
CA ASP A 267 -12.29 -38.27 -6.30
C ASP A 267 -11.32 -38.72 -5.18
N TYR A 268 -11.05 -40.02 -5.10
CA TYR A 268 -10.21 -40.62 -4.05
C TYR A 268 -8.78 -40.06 -3.99
N ASP A 269 -8.26 -39.59 -5.12
CA ASP A 269 -6.90 -39.06 -5.29
C ASP A 269 -6.84 -37.53 -5.18
N SER A 270 -7.96 -36.87 -4.89
CA SER A 270 -8.13 -35.43 -5.08
C SER A 270 -8.41 -34.69 -3.77
N ILE A 271 -7.88 -33.47 -3.66
CA ILE A 271 -8.10 -32.54 -2.56
C ILE A 271 -8.44 -31.14 -3.08
N ASN A 272 -9.09 -30.32 -2.25
CA ASN A 272 -9.36 -28.94 -2.60
C ASN A 272 -8.07 -28.09 -2.55
N ASP A 273 -7.90 -27.19 -3.53
CA ASP A 273 -6.85 -26.19 -3.54
C ASP A 273 -7.09 -25.12 -2.47
N GLY A 274 -6.57 -25.36 -1.27
CA GLY A 274 -6.61 -24.38 -0.18
C GLY A 274 -5.51 -23.33 -0.27
N ASN A 275 -4.36 -23.65 -0.85
CA ASN A 275 -3.18 -22.80 -0.80
C ASN A 275 -3.32 -21.57 -1.69
N SER A 276 -3.80 -21.74 -2.93
CA SER A 276 -3.92 -20.59 -3.84
C SER A 276 -4.91 -19.56 -3.30
N TYR A 277 -5.98 -20.01 -2.65
CA TYR A 277 -6.96 -19.15 -1.99
C TYR A 277 -6.37 -18.43 -0.78
N MET A 278 -5.68 -19.16 0.09
CA MET A 278 -5.02 -18.61 1.27
C MET A 278 -3.95 -17.57 0.88
N LEU A 279 -3.09 -17.89 -0.09
CA LEU A 279 -2.06 -16.98 -0.58
C LEU A 279 -2.67 -15.77 -1.29
N ALA A 280 -3.73 -15.95 -2.09
CA ALA A 280 -4.42 -14.85 -2.73
C ALA A 280 -5.06 -13.87 -1.72
N ALA A 281 -5.62 -14.39 -0.63
CA ALA A 281 -6.12 -13.58 0.47
C ALA A 281 -4.98 -12.81 1.16
N ALA A 282 -3.88 -13.49 1.49
CA ALA A 282 -2.73 -12.89 2.17
C ALA A 282 -2.04 -11.81 1.31
N VAL A 283 -1.95 -12.00 -0.01
CA VAL A 283 -1.47 -10.98 -0.97
C VAL A 283 -2.34 -9.72 -0.92
N ARG A 284 -3.67 -9.88 -0.92
CA ARG A 284 -4.60 -8.74 -0.86
C ARG A 284 -4.51 -8.02 0.48
N GLU A 285 -4.43 -8.77 1.58
CA GLU A 285 -4.23 -8.22 2.92
C GLU A 285 -2.91 -7.43 3.03
N ALA A 286 -1.84 -7.90 2.36
CA ALA A 286 -0.57 -7.18 2.27
C ALA A 286 -0.67 -5.85 1.48
N GLY A 287 -1.80 -5.57 0.83
CA GLY A 287 -2.06 -4.36 0.05
C GLY A 287 -1.72 -4.48 -1.44
N ALA A 288 -1.47 -5.69 -1.94
CA ALA A 288 -1.17 -5.97 -3.34
C ALA A 288 -2.41 -6.39 -4.15
N ILE A 289 -2.33 -6.30 -5.47
CA ILE A 289 -3.37 -6.79 -6.38
C ILE A 289 -3.07 -8.26 -6.69
N CYS A 290 -3.99 -9.17 -6.36
CA CYS A 290 -3.79 -10.60 -6.60
C CYS A 290 -4.53 -11.09 -7.85
N TYR A 291 -3.80 -11.78 -8.72
CA TYR A 291 -4.33 -12.60 -9.81
C TYR A 291 -4.12 -14.09 -9.47
N ARG A 292 -5.18 -14.76 -9.01
CA ARG A 292 -5.14 -16.20 -8.72
C ARG A 292 -5.29 -16.98 -10.03
N VAL A 293 -4.35 -17.87 -10.27
CA VAL A 293 -4.42 -18.91 -11.30
C VAL A 293 -4.74 -20.21 -10.55
N GLY A 294 -5.75 -20.93 -11.03
CA GLY A 294 -6.15 -22.21 -10.44
C GLY A 294 -5.06 -23.27 -10.52
N ALA A 295 -5.38 -24.47 -10.05
CA ALA A 295 -4.48 -25.60 -10.10
C ALA A 295 -4.01 -25.86 -11.54
N VAL A 296 -2.69 -25.89 -11.72
CA VAL A 296 -2.04 -26.29 -12.96
C VAL A 296 -1.59 -27.74 -12.80
N ASP A 297 -1.92 -28.56 -13.80
CA ASP A 297 -1.51 -29.97 -13.84
C ASP A 297 0.01 -30.12 -13.75
N ASP A 298 0.44 -31.28 -13.25
CA ASP A 298 1.85 -31.68 -13.15
C ASP A 298 2.43 -32.03 -14.53
N ASN A 299 2.44 -31.07 -15.44
CA ASN A 299 3.09 -31.14 -16.75
C ASN A 299 3.99 -29.91 -16.97
N PRO A 300 5.31 -30.09 -17.16
CA PRO A 300 6.25 -28.98 -17.37
C PRO A 300 5.89 -28.02 -18.49
N ARG A 301 5.39 -28.54 -19.63
CA ARG A 301 4.99 -27.70 -20.77
C ARG A 301 3.75 -26.89 -20.47
N THR A 302 2.77 -27.49 -19.81
CA THR A 302 1.55 -26.79 -19.36
C THR A 302 1.90 -25.69 -18.36
N PHE A 303 2.73 -26.00 -17.36
CA PHE A 303 3.18 -25.01 -16.38
C PHE A 303 3.96 -23.86 -17.03
N GLN A 304 4.90 -24.16 -17.92
CA GLN A 304 5.66 -23.11 -18.63
C GLN A 304 4.76 -22.19 -19.45
N ARG A 305 3.79 -22.77 -20.18
CA ARG A 305 2.83 -22.00 -20.99
C ARG A 305 1.96 -21.11 -20.10
N VAL A 306 1.37 -21.68 -19.05
CA VAL A 306 0.55 -20.92 -18.10
C VAL A 306 1.37 -19.81 -17.45
N LEU A 307 2.60 -20.11 -16.99
CA LEU A 307 3.47 -19.09 -16.41
C LEU A 307 3.71 -17.94 -17.38
N SER A 308 4.08 -18.24 -18.63
CA SER A 308 4.34 -17.24 -19.69
C SER A 308 3.12 -16.36 -19.97
N GLU A 309 1.92 -16.94 -20.10
CA GLU A 309 0.66 -16.21 -20.34
C GLU A 309 0.33 -15.22 -19.22
N GLN A 310 0.84 -15.44 -18.01
CA GLN A 310 0.51 -14.64 -16.82
C GLN A 310 1.48 -13.47 -16.59
N LEU A 311 2.65 -13.45 -17.22
CA LEU A 311 3.70 -12.46 -16.94
C LEU A 311 3.31 -11.02 -17.29
N VAL A 312 2.48 -10.84 -18.32
CA VAL A 312 2.00 -9.51 -18.76
C VAL A 312 1.32 -8.71 -17.62
N ARG A 313 0.80 -9.42 -16.62
CA ARG A 313 0.11 -8.86 -15.46
C ARG A 313 0.83 -9.10 -14.13
N ALA A 314 2.09 -9.54 -14.15
CA ALA A 314 2.85 -9.88 -12.96
C ALA A 314 3.98 -8.88 -12.72
N ASP A 315 3.98 -8.24 -11.55
CA ASP A 315 5.17 -7.62 -10.99
C ASP A 315 5.94 -8.62 -10.09
N LEU A 316 5.24 -9.67 -9.60
CA LEU A 316 5.78 -10.80 -8.85
C LEU A 316 4.95 -12.06 -9.14
N VAL A 317 5.62 -13.20 -9.30
CA VAL A 317 4.96 -14.51 -9.34
C VAL A 317 5.23 -15.26 -8.04
N VAL A 318 4.19 -15.88 -7.49
CA VAL A 318 4.27 -16.78 -6.33
C VAL A 318 3.70 -18.13 -6.72
N THR A 319 4.46 -19.20 -6.52
CA THR A 319 3.96 -20.56 -6.72
C THR A 319 3.84 -21.32 -5.40
N SER A 320 2.94 -22.29 -5.34
CA SER A 320 2.81 -23.23 -4.24
C SER A 320 2.74 -24.66 -4.78
N GLY A 321 3.61 -25.54 -4.29
CA GLY A 321 3.70 -26.93 -4.76
C GLY A 321 4.86 -27.16 -5.73
N GLY A 322 5.15 -28.43 -6.03
CA GLY A 322 6.11 -28.84 -7.07
C GLY A 322 7.59 -28.45 -6.86
N ILE A 323 8.05 -28.24 -5.61
CA ILE A 323 9.44 -27.82 -5.30
C ILE A 323 10.18 -28.68 -4.26
N SER A 324 9.74 -29.91 -4.05
CA SER A 324 10.29 -30.81 -3.05
C SER A 324 11.55 -31.56 -3.56
N LYS A 325 11.64 -32.87 -3.24
CA LYS A 325 12.61 -33.83 -3.76
C LYS A 325 11.96 -34.99 -4.53
N GLY A 326 10.73 -34.81 -4.99
CA GLY A 326 10.00 -35.84 -5.73
C GLY A 326 10.39 -35.86 -7.21
N ASP A 327 10.23 -37.01 -7.85
CA ASP A 327 10.49 -37.20 -9.28
C ASP A 327 9.50 -36.43 -10.19
N HIS A 328 8.47 -35.81 -9.61
CA HIS A 328 7.42 -35.05 -10.29
C HIS A 328 7.32 -33.59 -9.81
N ASP A 329 8.43 -33.00 -9.33
CA ASP A 329 8.47 -31.58 -8.95
C ASP A 329 8.53 -30.66 -10.18
N VAL A 330 7.38 -30.50 -10.85
CA VAL A 330 7.25 -29.81 -12.14
C VAL A 330 7.71 -28.36 -12.11
N VAL A 331 7.45 -27.63 -11.02
CA VAL A 331 7.91 -26.25 -10.86
C VAL A 331 9.43 -26.21 -10.84
N LYS A 332 10.06 -27.10 -10.05
CA LYS A 332 11.51 -27.20 -9.96
C LYS A 332 12.15 -27.62 -11.28
N GLU A 333 11.60 -28.64 -11.94
CA GLU A 333 12.06 -29.13 -13.24
C GLU A 333 12.02 -28.01 -14.29
N THR A 334 10.84 -27.37 -14.46
CA THR A 334 10.63 -26.34 -15.47
C THR A 334 11.52 -25.12 -15.23
N LEU A 335 11.59 -24.63 -14.00
CA LEU A 335 12.34 -23.41 -13.68
C LEU A 335 13.85 -23.64 -13.62
N SER A 336 14.31 -24.84 -13.25
CA SER A 336 15.74 -25.19 -13.31
C SER A 336 16.23 -25.22 -14.76
N ALA A 337 15.40 -25.65 -15.71
CA ALA A 337 15.73 -25.62 -17.14
C ALA A 337 15.90 -24.19 -17.69
N LEU A 338 15.26 -23.18 -17.07
CA LEU A 338 15.49 -21.77 -17.42
C LEU A 338 16.83 -21.23 -16.88
N GLY A 339 17.42 -21.86 -15.86
CA GLY A 339 18.74 -21.51 -15.31
C GLY A 339 18.78 -20.25 -14.44
N THR A 340 17.66 -19.56 -14.26
CA THR A 340 17.57 -18.26 -13.56
C THR A 340 16.87 -18.33 -12.19
N VAL A 341 16.43 -19.53 -11.78
CA VAL A 341 15.77 -19.79 -10.50
C VAL A 341 16.58 -20.81 -9.70
N GLU A 342 16.92 -20.45 -8.48
CA GLU A 342 17.65 -21.33 -7.57
C GLU A 342 16.72 -21.90 -6.51
N PHE A 343 16.88 -23.19 -6.22
CA PHE A 343 16.13 -23.92 -5.20
C PHE A 343 17.07 -24.33 -4.07
N ASN A 344 16.79 -23.84 -2.86
CA ASN A 344 17.66 -23.99 -1.71
C ASN A 344 16.91 -24.61 -0.52
N GLU A 345 17.63 -25.34 0.34
CA GLU A 345 17.12 -25.70 1.66
C GLU A 345 17.34 -24.50 2.60
N VAL A 346 16.29 -24.05 3.27
CA VAL A 346 16.33 -23.03 4.32
C VAL A 346 16.18 -23.71 5.68
N ALA A 347 16.98 -23.28 6.65
CA ALA A 347 16.99 -23.75 8.03
C ALA A 347 15.74 -23.27 8.81
N MET A 348 14.56 -23.63 8.34
CA MET A 348 13.28 -23.28 8.96
C MET A 348 12.30 -24.44 8.98
N GLN A 349 11.40 -24.40 9.96
CA GLN A 349 10.31 -25.36 10.09
C GLN A 349 9.01 -24.64 10.50
N PRO A 350 7.91 -24.85 9.77
CA PRO A 350 7.83 -25.50 8.45
C PRO A 350 8.46 -24.61 7.35
N GLY A 351 8.57 -25.11 6.11
CA GLY A 351 9.06 -24.30 4.98
C GLY A 351 10.51 -24.56 4.54
N LYS A 352 11.01 -25.79 4.67
CA LYS A 352 12.40 -26.11 4.33
C LYS A 352 12.78 -25.82 2.85
N PRO A 353 12.09 -26.35 1.82
CA PRO A 353 12.46 -26.04 0.44
C PRO A 353 11.93 -24.66 0.05
N GLN A 354 12.77 -23.82 -0.54
CA GLN A 354 12.39 -22.52 -1.09
C GLN A 354 13.03 -22.32 -2.45
N GLY A 355 12.41 -21.53 -3.31
CA GLY A 355 13.02 -21.11 -4.56
C GLY A 355 12.82 -19.63 -4.83
N PHE A 356 13.83 -19.02 -5.44
CA PHE A 356 13.80 -17.63 -5.83
C PHE A 356 14.65 -17.39 -7.08
N GLY A 357 14.14 -16.54 -7.96
CA GLY A 357 14.86 -16.11 -9.15
C GLY A 357 14.03 -15.17 -10.01
N ARG A 358 14.34 -15.17 -11.30
CA ARG A 358 13.64 -14.40 -12.32
C ARG A 358 13.26 -15.31 -13.47
N VAL A 359 12.20 -14.99 -14.19
CA VAL A 359 11.72 -15.81 -15.31
C VAL A 359 11.58 -14.97 -16.56
N PHE A 360 11.95 -15.59 -17.70
CA PHE A 360 11.83 -15.05 -19.06
C PHE A 360 12.52 -13.69 -19.28
N ASP A 361 12.26 -13.08 -20.43
CA ASP A 361 12.95 -11.88 -20.90
C ASP A 361 12.55 -10.63 -20.11
N GLU A 362 11.33 -10.60 -19.58
CA GLU A 362 10.83 -9.54 -18.69
C GLU A 362 11.53 -9.55 -17.32
N GLN A 363 12.31 -10.59 -17.02
CA GLN A 363 13.04 -10.75 -15.77
C GLN A 363 12.12 -10.70 -14.55
N THR A 364 10.85 -11.11 -14.68
CA THR A 364 9.85 -11.03 -13.60
C THR A 364 10.29 -11.88 -12.41
N PRO A 365 10.35 -11.35 -11.17
CA PRO A 365 10.74 -12.13 -10.01
C PRO A 365 9.71 -13.22 -9.72
N ILE A 366 10.20 -14.39 -9.31
CA ILE A 366 9.40 -15.53 -8.89
C ILE A 366 9.86 -16.02 -7.52
N ILE A 367 8.92 -16.28 -6.62
CA ILE A 367 9.14 -16.93 -5.33
C ILE A 367 8.33 -18.22 -5.30
N THR A 368 8.99 -19.35 -5.09
CA THR A 368 8.32 -20.66 -5.11
C THR A 368 8.24 -21.22 -3.69
N LEU A 369 7.04 -21.57 -3.25
CA LEU A 369 6.73 -22.00 -1.89
C LEU A 369 6.42 -23.51 -1.82
N PRO A 370 6.65 -24.16 -0.67
CA PRO A 370 6.28 -25.57 -0.49
C PRO A 370 4.76 -25.80 -0.55
N GLY A 371 4.33 -26.97 -1.02
CA GLY A 371 2.90 -27.30 -1.19
C GLY A 371 2.11 -27.58 0.10
N ASN A 372 2.77 -27.81 1.23
CA ASN A 372 2.08 -27.98 2.52
C ASN A 372 1.54 -26.63 3.02
N ALA A 373 0.24 -26.53 3.31
CA ALA A 373 -0.44 -25.27 3.64
C ALA A 373 0.25 -24.40 4.69
N VAL A 374 0.65 -24.98 5.82
CA VAL A 374 1.31 -24.22 6.90
C VAL A 374 2.70 -23.76 6.46
N SER A 375 3.37 -24.56 5.63
CA SER A 375 4.68 -24.19 5.06
C SER A 375 4.53 -23.04 4.09
N ALA A 376 3.54 -23.09 3.19
CA ALA A 376 3.24 -22.01 2.24
C ALA A 376 2.94 -20.70 2.98
N TYR A 377 2.08 -20.73 4.00
CA TYR A 377 1.72 -19.54 4.75
C TYR A 377 2.89 -18.94 5.55
N VAL A 378 3.65 -19.78 6.27
CA VAL A 378 4.84 -19.30 7.01
C VAL A 378 5.87 -18.73 6.03
N SER A 379 6.07 -19.37 4.88
CA SER A 379 6.98 -18.86 3.84
C SER A 379 6.47 -17.55 3.22
N PHE A 380 5.14 -17.39 3.08
CA PHE A 380 4.55 -16.12 2.67
C PHE A 380 4.88 -15.00 3.67
N GLU A 381 4.58 -15.20 4.97
CA GLU A 381 4.85 -14.20 6.00
C GLU A 381 6.34 -13.82 6.10
N VAL A 382 7.22 -14.80 5.92
CA VAL A 382 8.67 -14.61 6.09
C VAL A 382 9.35 -14.07 4.83
N PHE A 383 8.86 -14.38 3.63
CA PHE A 383 9.55 -14.06 2.37
C PHE A 383 8.74 -13.23 1.38
N VAL A 384 7.49 -13.61 1.11
CA VAL A 384 6.65 -12.94 0.11
C VAL A 384 6.13 -11.59 0.62
N LEU A 385 5.66 -11.53 1.87
CA LEU A 385 5.18 -10.29 2.48
C LEU A 385 6.29 -9.21 2.50
N PRO A 386 7.54 -9.51 2.93
CA PRO A 386 8.63 -8.55 2.78
C PRO A 386 8.94 -8.14 1.35
N ALA A 387 8.85 -9.05 0.38
CA ALA A 387 9.03 -8.73 -1.03
C ALA A 387 7.97 -7.75 -1.53
N ILE A 388 6.69 -8.01 -1.25
CA ILE A 388 5.57 -7.11 -1.57
C ILE A 388 5.79 -5.73 -0.94
N ARG A 389 6.12 -5.68 0.35
CA ARG A 389 6.36 -4.42 1.06
C ARG A 389 7.55 -3.66 0.49
N ARG A 390 8.60 -4.36 0.07
CA ARG A 390 9.75 -3.74 -0.61
C ARG A 390 9.37 -3.16 -1.97
N MET A 391 8.57 -3.87 -2.76
CA MET A 391 8.04 -3.36 -4.04
C MET A 391 7.20 -2.09 -3.82
N MET A 392 6.43 -2.03 -2.74
CA MET A 392 5.67 -0.84 -2.36
C MET A 392 6.52 0.28 -1.75
N GLY A 393 7.78 0.01 -1.36
CA GLY A 393 8.60 0.95 -0.59
C GLY A 393 8.13 1.14 0.86
N ARG A 394 7.36 0.18 1.41
CA ARG A 394 6.74 0.28 2.74
C ARG A 394 7.61 -0.36 3.83
N THR A 395 8.22 0.46 4.68
CA THR A 395 9.04 0.00 5.81
C THR A 395 8.24 -0.09 7.13
N PRO A 396 8.61 -0.99 8.06
CA PRO A 396 9.61 -2.05 7.91
C PRO A 396 9.11 -3.14 6.94
N TYR A 397 10.01 -3.81 6.22
CA TYR A 397 9.61 -4.89 5.29
C TYR A 397 9.18 -6.16 6.02
N ARG A 398 9.75 -6.41 7.20
CA ARG A 398 9.43 -7.59 8.01
C ARG A 398 8.47 -7.19 9.12
N ARG A 399 7.55 -8.09 9.45
CA ARG A 399 6.67 -7.95 10.61
C ARG A 399 7.53 -7.83 11.88
N PRO A 400 7.36 -6.76 12.68
CA PRO A 400 8.07 -6.63 13.94
C PRO A 400 7.74 -7.79 14.87
N MET A 401 8.78 -8.35 15.49
CA MET A 401 8.60 -9.32 16.55
C MET A 401 8.24 -8.61 17.84
N VAL A 402 7.31 -9.19 18.60
CA VAL A 402 6.97 -8.76 19.96
C VAL A 402 7.38 -9.84 20.95
N HIS A 403 7.62 -9.43 22.19
CA HIS A 403 7.86 -10.36 23.29
C HIS A 403 6.54 -10.74 23.97
N ALA A 404 6.38 -12.01 24.31
CA ALA A 404 5.22 -12.55 25.02
C ALA A 404 5.67 -13.64 26.00
N VAL A 405 4.91 -13.83 27.08
CA VAL A 405 5.12 -14.93 28.02
C VAL A 405 4.52 -16.21 27.45
N LEU A 406 5.32 -17.27 27.37
CA LEU A 406 4.90 -18.57 26.84
C LEU A 406 3.98 -19.31 27.82
N ALA A 407 2.85 -19.81 27.34
CA ALA A 407 1.83 -20.46 28.16
C ALA A 407 2.01 -21.97 28.37
N SER A 408 2.85 -22.62 27.57
CA SER A 408 3.14 -24.05 27.67
C SER A 408 4.45 -24.40 26.96
N ASP A 409 5.09 -25.46 27.41
CA ASP A 409 6.40 -25.89 26.91
C ASP A 409 6.37 -26.19 25.40
N ILE A 410 7.47 -25.86 24.73
CA ILE A 410 7.70 -26.18 23.32
C ILE A 410 8.98 -27.01 23.21
N ARG A 411 8.93 -28.08 22.43
CA ARG A 411 10.11 -28.84 22.00
C ARG A 411 10.42 -28.56 20.54
N SER A 412 11.70 -28.41 20.24
CA SER A 412 12.20 -28.14 18.90
C SER A 412 13.41 -29.00 18.56
N ARG A 413 13.81 -28.96 17.27
CA ARG A 413 14.98 -29.66 16.75
C ARG A 413 16.12 -28.66 16.54
N PRO A 414 17.37 -29.03 16.83
CA PRO A 414 18.49 -28.15 16.54
C PRO A 414 18.66 -27.96 15.02
N GLY A 415 19.22 -26.81 14.61
CA GLY A 415 19.59 -26.51 13.23
C GLY A 415 18.45 -25.98 12.36
N VAL A 416 17.28 -25.67 12.93
CA VAL A 416 16.16 -25.06 12.22
C VAL A 416 15.47 -24.01 13.08
N ARG A 417 15.06 -22.89 12.48
CA ARG A 417 14.19 -21.92 13.12
C ARG A 417 12.77 -22.43 13.06
N GLN A 418 12.16 -22.66 14.21
CA GLN A 418 10.78 -23.15 14.24
C GLN A 418 9.79 -22.00 14.38
N TYR A 419 8.80 -21.98 13.49
CA TYR A 419 7.64 -21.09 13.52
C TYR A 419 6.45 -21.87 14.06
N VAL A 420 6.26 -21.82 15.38
CA VAL A 420 5.18 -22.54 16.06
C VAL A 420 3.92 -21.68 16.06
N ARG A 421 2.85 -22.18 15.45
CA ARG A 421 1.54 -21.51 15.49
C ARG A 421 1.08 -21.32 16.93
N GLY A 422 0.54 -20.15 17.25
CA GLY A 422 0.03 -19.85 18.56
C GLY A 422 -1.12 -18.86 18.54
N VAL A 423 -1.71 -18.70 19.72
CA VAL A 423 -2.70 -17.68 20.03
C VAL A 423 -2.05 -16.67 20.96
N PHE A 424 -1.86 -15.45 20.46
CA PHE A 424 -1.37 -14.29 21.17
C PHE A 424 -2.55 -13.50 21.74
N GLU A 425 -2.45 -13.16 23.02
CA GLU A 425 -3.45 -12.42 23.77
C GLU A 425 -2.77 -11.32 24.59
N VAL A 426 -3.39 -10.14 24.65
CA VAL A 426 -2.98 -9.08 25.58
C VAL A 426 -3.94 -9.12 26.76
N THR A 427 -3.39 -9.38 27.94
CA THR A 427 -4.14 -9.41 29.20
C THR A 427 -3.74 -8.25 30.11
N HIS A 428 -4.45 -8.06 31.22
CA HIS A 428 -4.04 -7.11 32.27
C HIS A 428 -2.65 -7.41 32.87
N ARG A 429 -2.11 -8.62 32.67
CA ARG A 429 -0.77 -9.04 33.12
C ARG A 429 0.30 -8.93 32.03
N GLY A 430 -0.06 -8.40 30.87
CA GLY A 430 0.80 -8.28 29.70
C GLY A 430 0.49 -9.29 28.59
N ALA A 431 1.40 -9.38 27.63
CA ALA A 431 1.28 -10.23 26.45
C ALA A 431 1.58 -11.71 26.79
N LYS A 432 0.69 -12.60 26.40
CA LYS A 432 0.80 -14.05 26.54
C LYS A 432 0.66 -14.71 25.18
N VAL A 433 1.38 -15.81 24.96
CA VAL A 433 1.21 -16.62 23.75
C VAL A 433 1.09 -18.10 24.10
N THR A 434 0.06 -18.74 23.55
CA THR A 434 -0.23 -20.16 23.75
C THR A 434 0.02 -20.93 22.46
N PRO A 435 0.97 -21.89 22.41
CA PRO A 435 1.19 -22.69 21.21
C PRO A 435 -0.03 -23.58 20.93
N LEU A 436 -0.36 -23.72 19.66
CA LEU A 436 -1.41 -24.63 19.20
C LEU A 436 -0.86 -26.05 19.03
N ALA A 437 -1.70 -27.04 19.35
CA ALA A 437 -1.33 -28.45 19.25
C ALA A 437 -1.05 -28.87 17.79
N GLY A 438 -0.08 -29.79 17.63
CA GLY A 438 0.28 -30.38 16.35
C GLY A 438 1.38 -29.61 15.60
N ALA A 439 2.51 -30.27 15.38
CA ALA A 439 3.65 -29.72 14.62
C ALA A 439 3.55 -29.99 13.09
N GLY A 440 2.48 -30.66 12.64
CA GLY A 440 2.30 -31.03 11.24
C GLY A 440 2.14 -29.81 10.32
N SER A 441 2.89 -29.81 9.21
CA SER A 441 2.88 -28.76 8.18
C SER A 441 1.63 -28.76 7.29
N HIS A 442 0.83 -29.82 7.33
CA HIS A 442 -0.41 -29.98 6.56
C HIS A 442 -1.66 -29.52 7.33
N LEU A 443 -1.53 -29.17 8.62
CA LEU A 443 -2.66 -28.93 9.53
C LEU A 443 -3.32 -27.55 9.33
N VAL A 444 -4.06 -27.35 8.23
CA VAL A 444 -4.72 -26.07 7.89
C VAL A 444 -5.75 -25.62 8.94
N GLY A 445 -6.48 -26.56 9.57
CA GLY A 445 -7.47 -26.23 10.60
C GLY A 445 -6.85 -25.60 11.87
N THR A 446 -5.61 -25.95 12.21
CA THR A 446 -4.89 -25.30 13.31
C THR A 446 -4.31 -23.94 12.89
N LEU A 447 -3.94 -23.80 11.61
CA LEU A 447 -3.48 -22.51 11.08
C LEU A 447 -4.60 -21.47 11.14
N ALA A 448 -5.83 -21.84 10.78
CA ALA A 448 -6.98 -20.94 10.82
C ALA A 448 -7.33 -20.42 12.24
N LYS A 449 -6.83 -21.07 13.30
CA LYS A 449 -7.01 -20.62 14.69
C LYS A 449 -5.85 -19.78 15.20
N ALA A 450 -4.75 -19.71 14.46
CA ALA A 450 -3.54 -19.03 14.88
C ALA A 450 -3.63 -17.54 14.51
N ASN A 451 -3.32 -16.66 15.45
CA ASN A 451 -3.10 -15.24 15.20
C ASN A 451 -1.63 -14.84 15.43
N ALA A 452 -0.76 -15.84 15.65
CA ALA A 452 0.65 -15.63 15.93
C ALA A 452 1.55 -16.81 15.52
N LEU A 453 2.82 -16.51 15.27
CA LEU A 453 3.91 -17.47 15.12
C LEU A 453 4.97 -17.22 16.20
N ILE A 454 5.15 -18.17 17.11
CA ILE A 454 6.21 -18.19 18.13
C ILE A 454 7.51 -18.63 17.44
N ILE A 455 8.58 -17.88 17.69
CA ILE A 455 9.88 -18.11 17.07
C ILE A 455 10.79 -18.86 18.04
N VAL A 456 11.09 -20.12 17.72
CA VAL A 456 12.14 -20.91 18.39
C VAL A 456 13.42 -20.79 17.57
N GLY A 457 14.51 -20.32 18.20
CA GLY A 457 15.80 -20.15 17.55
C GLY A 457 16.44 -21.47 17.13
N GLU A 458 17.36 -21.40 16.18
CA GLU A 458 18.01 -22.55 15.55
C GLU A 458 18.80 -23.42 16.53
N ASP A 459 19.39 -22.81 17.55
CA ASP A 459 20.14 -23.51 18.60
C ASP A 459 19.27 -23.87 19.83
N GLN A 460 17.99 -23.50 19.83
CA GLN A 460 17.07 -23.76 20.95
C GLN A 460 16.28 -25.05 20.71
N THR A 461 16.48 -26.05 21.57
CA THR A 461 15.76 -27.33 21.48
C THR A 461 14.54 -27.42 22.40
N ALA A 462 14.39 -26.47 23.32
CA ALA A 462 13.23 -26.37 24.20
C ALA A 462 13.00 -24.92 24.66
N LEU A 463 11.74 -24.57 24.91
CA LEU A 463 11.30 -23.37 25.61
C LEU A 463 10.31 -23.79 26.69
N ASN A 464 10.44 -23.25 27.89
CA ASN A 464 9.60 -23.62 29.03
C ASN A 464 8.45 -22.61 29.20
N MET A 465 7.34 -23.07 29.74
CA MET A 465 6.27 -22.21 30.21
C MET A 465 6.83 -21.11 31.13
N GLY A 466 6.40 -19.87 30.90
CA GLY A 466 6.89 -18.69 31.62
C GLY A 466 8.05 -17.98 30.95
N ASP A 467 8.74 -18.62 29.99
CA ASP A 467 9.80 -17.97 29.22
C ASP A 467 9.25 -16.78 28.41
N THR A 468 10.06 -15.73 28.29
CA THR A 468 9.77 -14.63 27.37
C THR A 468 10.25 -14.99 25.98
N VAL A 469 9.31 -15.10 25.03
CA VAL A 469 9.57 -15.57 23.66
C VAL A 469 9.28 -14.50 22.62
N ARG A 470 9.99 -14.55 21.49
CA ARG A 470 9.72 -13.69 20.33
C ARG A 470 8.56 -14.26 19.53
N THR A 471 7.63 -13.40 19.14
CA THR A 471 6.39 -13.77 18.46
C THR A 471 6.11 -12.81 17.32
N LEU A 472 5.70 -13.34 16.17
CA LEU A 472 5.10 -12.59 15.08
C LEU A 472 3.58 -12.59 15.29
N VAL A 473 2.97 -11.42 15.50
CA VAL A 473 1.51 -11.28 15.63
C VAL A 473 0.91 -11.02 14.25
N LEU A 474 0.17 -11.98 13.72
CA LEU A 474 -0.32 -12.02 12.34
C LEU A 474 -1.39 -10.95 12.08
N ASP A 475 -2.32 -10.79 13.02
CA ASP A 475 -3.50 -9.93 12.85
C ASP A 475 -3.23 -8.46 13.20
N ARG A 476 -1.97 -8.09 13.47
CA ARG A 476 -1.58 -6.73 13.79
C ARG A 476 -1.04 -6.01 12.54
N PRO A 477 -1.62 -4.88 12.11
CA PRO A 477 -1.06 -4.10 11.01
C PRO A 477 0.30 -3.49 11.42
N PHE A 478 1.20 -3.34 10.45
CA PHE A 478 2.54 -2.77 10.64
C PHE A 478 3.09 -2.11 9.37
#